data_AF-A0A923U966-F1
#
_entry.id   AF-A0A923U966-F1
#
_cell.length_a   1.000
_cell.length_b   1.000
_cell.length_c   1.000
_cell.angle_alpha   90.00
_cell.angle_beta   90.00
_cell.angle_gamma   90.00
#
_symmetry.space_group_name_H-M   'P 1'
#
loop_
_entity.id
_entity.type
_entity.pdbx_description
1 polymer ?
#
loop_
_entity_poly.entity_id
_entity_poly.type
_entity_poly.pdbx_seq_one_letter_code
_entity_poly.pdbx_strand_id
1 'polypeptide(L)' 'MTKMGMDVEAVESVGRQLKQSAASVESLVGGIDKTVSGLTGLWDGPDAQRFVQQSWPTLRKALVAAQSSVEGLGQSA' A
#
# COMPACT_ATOMS: atom_id res chain seq x y z
N MET A 1 -22.54 27.56 -12.40
CA MET A 1 -22.01 27.86 -13.75
C MET A 1 -20.88 26.89 -14.03
N THR A 2 -21.20 25.82 -14.74
CA THR A 2 -20.26 24.79 -15.21
C THR A 2 -19.25 25.46 -16.15
N LYS A 3 -17.99 25.60 -15.73
CA LYS A 3 -16.91 25.77 -16.69
C LYS A 3 -16.78 24.45 -17.44
N MET A 4 -16.96 24.49 -18.76
CA MET A 4 -16.60 23.40 -19.66
C MET A 4 -15.21 22.87 -19.28
N GLY A 5 -15.11 21.59 -18.90
CA GLY A 5 -13.84 20.88 -18.76
C GLY A 5 -13.74 19.94 -17.56
N MET A 6 -14.00 20.41 -16.34
CA MET A 6 -13.75 19.63 -15.13
C MET A 6 -14.47 20.24 -13.93
N ASP A 7 -15.26 19.43 -13.21
CA ASP A 7 -15.76 19.80 -11.89
C ASP A 7 -14.60 19.64 -10.89
N VAL A 8 -13.98 20.76 -10.53
CA VAL A 8 -12.78 20.80 -9.68
C VAL A 8 -13.06 20.21 -8.30
N GLU A 9 -14.25 20.45 -7.73
CA GLU A 9 -14.62 19.89 -6.42
C GLU A 9 -14.77 18.37 -6.49
N ALA A 10 -15.35 17.86 -7.59
CA ALA A 10 -15.47 16.43 -7.83
C ALA A 10 -14.09 15.76 -8.01
N VAL A 11 -13.19 16.39 -8.76
CA VAL A 11 -11.83 15.87 -8.97
C VAL A 11 -11.00 15.90 -7.68
N GLU A 12 -11.05 16.98 -6.92
CA GLU A 12 -10.40 17.02 -5.59
C GLU A 12 -10.97 15.95 -4.65
N SER A 13 -12.28 15.70 -4.69
CA SER A 13 -12.91 14.63 -3.90
C SER A 13 -12.38 13.25 -4.28
N VAL A 14 -12.25 12.96 -5.57
CA VAL A 14 -11.65 11.71 -6.06
C VAL A 14 -10.18 11.61 -5.66
N GLY A 15 -9.40 12.69 -5.78
CA GLY A 15 -8.01 12.75 -5.34
C GLY A 15 -7.85 12.43 -3.84
N ARG A 16 -8.75 12.95 -2.99
CA ARG A 16 -8.80 12.61 -1.56
C ARG A 16 -9.12 11.13 -1.31
N GLN A 17 -10.07 10.55 -2.06
CA GLN A 17 -10.41 9.13 -1.96
C GLN A 17 -9.25 8.21 -2.36
N LEU A 18 -8.50 8.59 -3.40
CA LEU A 18 -7.29 7.86 -3.82
C LEU A 18 -6.20 7.91 -2.76
N LYS A 19 -5.96 9.09 -2.15
CA LYS A 19 -5.03 9.22 -1.01
C LYS A 19 -5.44 8.35 0.18
N GLN A 20 -6.73 8.31 0.51
CA GLN A 20 -7.24 7.46 1.58
C GLN A 20 -7.09 5.96 1.27
N SER A 21 -7.24 5.58 0.01
CA SER A 21 -7.00 4.21 -0.46
C SER A 21 -5.51 3.84 -0.32
N ALA A 22 -4.60 4.74 -0.71
CA ALA A 22 -3.16 4.54 -0.51
C ALA A 22 -2.78 4.36 0.97
N ALA A 23 -3.33 5.19 1.86
CA ALA A 23 -3.14 5.06 3.31
C ALA A 23 -3.68 3.72 3.86
N SER A 24 -4.77 3.23 3.31
CA SER A 24 -5.32 1.90 3.67
C SER A 24 -4.38 0.78 3.25
N VAL A 25 -3.76 0.87 2.06
CA VAL A 25 -2.74 -0.09 1.62
C VAL A 25 -1.51 -0.03 2.53
N GLU A 26 -1.05 1.15 2.91
CA GLU A 26 0.07 1.31 3.85
C GLU A 26 -0.22 0.62 5.20
N SER A 27 -1.42 0.84 5.74
CA SER A 27 -1.86 0.20 6.99
C SER A 27 -1.89 -1.32 6.86
N LEU A 28 -2.38 -1.85 5.73
CA LEU A 28 -2.38 -3.29 5.45
C LEU A 28 -0.97 -3.86 5.38
N VAL A 29 -0.05 -3.19 4.68
CA VAL A 29 1.37 -3.60 4.63
C VAL A 29 1.97 -3.66 6.02
N GLY A 30 1.73 -2.64 6.85
CA GLY A 30 2.19 -2.63 8.24
C GLY A 30 1.57 -3.74 9.10
N GLY A 31 0.31 -4.12 8.84
CA GLY A 31 -0.35 -5.27 9.46
C GLY A 31 0.34 -6.59 9.10
N ILE A 32 0.64 -6.79 7.82
CA ILE A 32 1.34 -8.00 7.35
C ILE A 32 2.76 -8.05 7.90
N ASP A 33 3.49 -6.93 7.96
CA ASP A 33 4.84 -6.85 8.56
C ASP A 33 4.83 -7.38 10.01
N LYS A 34 3.81 -7.03 10.81
CA LYS A 34 3.66 -7.53 12.18
C LYS A 34 3.38 -9.03 12.21
N THR A 35 2.49 -9.53 11.35
CA THR A 35 2.19 -10.96 11.25
C THR A 35 3.43 -11.77 10.84
N VAL A 36 4.19 -11.30 9.85
CA VAL A 36 5.43 -11.96 9.40
C VAL A 36 6.51 -11.92 10.48
N SER A 37 6.62 -10.82 11.22
CA SER A 37 7.55 -10.74 12.36
C SER A 37 7.16 -11.70 13.49
N GLY A 38 5.87 -11.99 13.68
CA GLY A 38 5.38 -12.95 14.67
C GLY A 38 5.52 -14.43 14.25
N LEU A 39 5.70 -14.71 12.95
CA LEU A 39 5.86 -16.07 12.43
C LEU A 39 7.13 -16.75 12.96
N THR A 40 8.19 -16.00 13.26
CA THR A 40 9.45 -16.55 13.79
C THR A 40 9.33 -17.17 15.17
N GLY A 41 8.26 -16.90 15.92
CA GLY A 41 7.98 -17.55 17.20
C GLY A 41 7.13 -18.83 17.09
N LEU A 42 6.57 -19.11 15.92
CA LEU A 42 5.65 -20.22 15.67
C LEU A 42 6.17 -21.21 14.62
N TRP A 43 6.99 -20.71 13.70
CA TRP A 43 7.58 -21.45 12.61
C TRP A 43 9.09 -21.24 12.62
N ASP A 44 9.78 -22.26 13.10
CA ASP A 44 11.24 -22.31 13.13
C ASP A 44 11.79 -23.14 11.96
N GLY A 45 13.04 -22.86 11.60
CA GLY A 45 13.81 -23.63 10.63
C GLY A 45 14.23 -22.85 9.37
N PRO A 46 14.99 -23.50 8.47
CA PRO A 46 15.59 -22.84 7.31
C PRO A 46 14.57 -22.21 6.36
N ASP A 47 13.41 -22.82 6.18
CA ASP A 47 12.36 -22.29 5.31
C ASP A 47 11.68 -21.06 5.88
N ALA A 48 11.46 -21.03 7.19
CA ALA A 48 10.93 -19.85 7.88
C ALA A 48 11.89 -18.66 7.75
N GLN A 49 13.19 -18.90 7.98
CA GLN A 49 14.23 -17.90 7.78
C GLN A 49 14.27 -17.41 6.34
N ARG A 50 14.21 -18.34 5.36
CA ARG A 50 14.17 -17.99 3.94
C ARG A 50 12.97 -17.13 3.59
N PHE A 51 11.79 -17.48 4.09
CA PHE A 51 10.58 -16.71 3.86
C PHE A 51 10.71 -15.28 4.39
N VAL A 52 11.10 -15.13 5.67
CA VAL A 52 11.22 -13.81 6.32
C VAL A 52 12.34 -12.97 5.73
N GLN A 53 13.48 -13.58 5.38
CA GLN A 53 14.67 -12.84 4.94
C GLN A 53 14.75 -12.62 3.43
N GLN A 54 14.12 -13.46 2.61
CA GLN A 54 14.26 -13.41 1.14
C GLN A 54 12.94 -13.13 0.44
N SER A 55 11.90 -13.90 0.76
CA SER A 55 10.60 -13.79 0.07
C SER A 55 9.81 -12.56 0.51
N TRP A 56 9.67 -12.35 1.82
CA TRP A 56 8.87 -11.25 2.38
C TRP A 56 9.35 -9.85 1.93
N PRO A 57 10.65 -9.51 1.99
CA PRO A 57 11.11 -8.18 1.56
C PRO A 57 10.78 -7.86 0.09
N THR A 58 10.80 -8.88 -0.77
CA THR A 58 10.46 -8.73 -2.19
C THR A 58 8.96 -8.46 -2.37
N LEU A 59 8.11 -9.23 -1.68
CA LEU A 59 6.65 -9.02 -1.71
C LEU A 59 6.28 -7.65 -1.12
N ARG A 60 6.90 -7.28 0.01
CA ARG A 60 6.71 -5.98 0.65
C ARG A 60 7.02 -4.83 -0.30
N LYS A 61 8.12 -4.89 -1.04
CA LYS A 61 8.47 -3.88 -2.05
C LYS A 61 7.39 -3.73 -3.12
N ALA A 62 6.82 -4.83 -3.61
CA ALA A 62 5.74 -4.78 -4.59
C ALA A 62 4.47 -4.12 -4.03
N LEU A 63 4.11 -4.41 -2.78
CA LEU A 63 2.96 -3.79 -2.11
C LEU A 63 3.17 -2.29 -1.88
N VAL A 64 4.38 -1.88 -1.47
CA VAL A 64 4.74 -0.46 -1.32
C VAL A 64 4.72 0.25 -2.67
N ALA A 65 5.23 -0.37 -3.73
CA ALA A 65 5.17 0.21 -5.09
C ALA A 65 3.72 0.40 -5.57
N ALA A 66 2.82 -0.53 -5.25
CA ALA A 66 1.39 -0.38 -5.53
C ALA A 66 0.77 0.77 -4.73
N GLN A 67 1.09 0.89 -3.43
CA GLN A 67 0.66 2.02 -2.59
C GLN A 67 1.11 3.36 -3.20
N SER A 68 2.38 3.49 -3.57
CA SER A 68 2.92 4.72 -4.14
C SER A 68 2.29 5.04 -5.50
N SER A 69 1.94 4.02 -6.29
CA SER A 69 1.24 4.20 -7.56
C SER A 69 -0.18 4.75 -7.35
N VAL A 70 -0.92 4.23 -6.36
CA VAL A 70 -2.26 4.72 -5.99
C VAL A 70 -2.19 6.15 -5.43
N GLU A 71 -1.17 6.45 -4.64
CA GLU A 71 -0.92 7.80 -4.13
C GLU A 71 -0.63 8.80 -5.28
N GLY A 72 0.19 8.39 -6.25
CA GLY A 72 0.51 9.18 -7.44
C GLY A 72 -0.72 9.52 -8.29
N LEU A 73 -1.71 8.62 -8.37
CA LEU A 73 -3.00 8.91 -9.01
C LEU A 73 -3.75 10.04 -8.27
N GLY A 74 -3.74 10.04 -6.94
CA GLY A 74 -4.38 11.08 -6.12
C GLY A 74 -3.64 12.41 -6.04
N GLN A 75 -2.37 12.47 -6.50
CA GLN A 75 -1.62 13.73 -6.68
C GLN A 75 -1.75 14.31 -8.10
N SER A 76 -2.03 13.45 -9.09
CA SER A 76 -2.14 13.85 -10.51
C SER A 76 -3.57 14.25 -10.93
N ALA A 77 -4.55 13.99 -10.07
CA ALA A 77 -5.95 14.41 -10.19
C ALA A 77 -6.15 15.73 -9.45
#